data_AF-A0A7C2N0V8-F1
#
_entry.id   AF-A0A7C2N0V8-F1
#
_cell.length_a   1.000
_cell.length_b   1.000
_cell.length_c   1.000
_cell.angle_alpha   90.00
_cell.angle_beta   90.00
_cell.angle_gamma   90.00
#
_symmetry.space_group_name_H-M   'P 1'
#
loop_
_entity.id
_entity.type
_entity.pdbx_description
1 polymer ?
#
loop_
_entity_poly.entity_id
_entity_poly.type
_entity_poly.pdbx_seq_one_letter_code
_entity_poly.pdbx_strand_id
1 'polypeptide(L)' 'MGKRTIINPGSVGQSKDAPGVASYALWGDGETEIKRVEYDINKTVEKIHSARLDDYIKNSLIHVLRYGNPL' A
#
# COMPACT_ATOMS: atom_id res chain seq x y z
N MET A 1 -1.24 36.10 -3.43
CA MET A 1 -1.63 34.90 -2.64
C MET A 1 -1.01 33.69 -3.33
N GLY A 2 -0.30 32.82 -2.61
CA GLY A 2 0.34 31.63 -3.19
C GLY A 2 -0.60 30.43 -3.25
N LYS A 3 -0.46 29.57 -4.26
CA LYS A 3 -1.21 28.31 -4.39
C LYS A 3 -0.54 27.24 -3.53
N ARG A 4 -1.31 26.54 -2.69
CA ARG A 4 -0.84 25.40 -1.88
C ARG A 4 -1.44 24.12 -2.44
N THR A 5 -0.61 23.10 -2.62
CA THR A 5 -1.02 21.77 -3.10
C THR A 5 -0.92 20.77 -1.95
N ILE A 6 -1.91 19.88 -1.83
CA ILE A 6 -1.90 18.74 -0.89
C ILE A 6 -1.71 17.48 -1.73
N ILE A 7 -0.77 16.63 -1.34
CA ILE A 7 -0.43 15.41 -2.08
C ILE A 7 -0.53 14.21 -1.13
N ASN A 8 -1.21 13.16 -1.58
CA ASN A 8 -1.17 11.84 -0.94
C ASN A 8 -0.33 10.91 -1.83
N PRO A 9 0.80 10.37 -1.35
CA PRO A 9 1.66 9.49 -2.13
C PRO A 9 1.07 8.08 -2.37
N GLY A 10 -0.04 7.76 -1.71
CA GLY A 10 -0.61 6.42 -1.65
C GLY A 10 0.01 5.58 -0.51
N SER A 11 -0.08 4.26 -0.65
CA SER A 11 0.43 3.29 0.33
C SER A 11 1.40 2.32 -0.32
N VAL A 12 2.52 2.06 0.34
CA VAL A 12 3.52 1.08 -0.10
C VAL A 12 3.05 -0.35 0.19
N GLY A 13 2.59 -0.60 1.42
CA GLY A 13 2.32 -1.96 1.91
C GLY A 13 0.90 -2.45 1.68
N GLN A 14 -0.08 -1.54 1.56
CA GLN A 14 -1.50 -1.88 1.39
C GLN A 14 -2.18 -0.81 0.53
N SER A 15 -1.82 -0.74 -0.75
CA SER A 15 -2.55 0.09 -1.72
C SER A 15 -3.98 -0.45 -1.84
N LYS A 16 -4.95 0.45 -1.64
CA LYS A 16 -6.39 0.14 -1.69
C LYS A 16 -6.97 0.29 -3.09
N ASP A 17 -6.34 1.13 -3.90
CA ASP A 17 -6.68 1.43 -5.27
C ASP A 17 -6.05 0.45 -6.27
N ALA A 18 -4.90 -0.15 -5.92
CA ALA A 18 -4.18 -1.10 -6.76
C ALA A 18 -3.53 -2.21 -5.89
N PRO A 19 -4.27 -3.27 -5.51
CA PRO A 19 -3.72 -4.41 -4.80
C PRO A 19 -2.45 -4.98 -5.47
N GLY A 20 -1.40 -5.25 -4.69
CA GLY A 20 -0.11 -5.71 -5.23
C GLY A 20 0.79 -4.65 -5.85
N VAL A 21 0.39 -3.37 -5.77
CA VAL A 21 1.19 -2.26 -6.28
C VAL A 21 1.56 -1.32 -5.14
N ALA A 22 2.85 -1.18 -4.87
CA ALA A 22 3.35 -0.18 -3.94
C ALA A 22 3.23 1.22 -4.56
N SER A 23 2.84 2.21 -3.74
CA SER A 23 2.75 3.61 -4.14
C SER A 23 3.55 4.50 -3.21
N TYR A 24 4.36 5.39 -3.78
CA TYR A 24 5.12 6.41 -3.07
C TYR A 24 5.34 7.65 -3.95
N ALA A 25 5.80 8.75 -3.36
CA ALA A 25 6.13 9.96 -4.12
C ALA A 25 7.62 10.27 -4.07
N LEU A 26 8.14 10.78 -5.19
CA LEU A 26 9.40 11.53 -5.23
C LEU A 26 9.05 13.02 -5.23
N TRP A 27 9.70 13.80 -4.36
CA TRP A 27 9.52 15.25 -4.30
C TRP A 27 10.89 15.93 -4.38
N GLY A 28 11.05 16.85 -5.32
CA GLY A 28 12.28 17.57 -5.60
C GLY A 28 12.05 18.65 -6.66
N ASP A 29 12.86 19.71 -6.65
CA ASP A 29 12.82 20.78 -7.66
C ASP A 29 11.44 21.44 -7.90
N GLY A 30 10.60 21.47 -6.85
CA GLY A 30 9.24 22.01 -6.94
C GLY A 30 8.22 21.09 -7.61
N GLU A 31 8.64 19.89 -8.02
CA GLU A 31 7.80 18.89 -8.68
C GLU A 31 7.58 17.66 -7.79
N THR A 32 6.49 16.94 -8.03
CA THR A 32 6.19 15.69 -7.35
C THR A 32 5.77 14.63 -8.36
N GLU A 33 6.35 13.44 -8.24
CA GLU A 33 6.03 12.30 -9.08
C GLU A 33 5.52 11.13 -8.21
N ILE A 34 4.37 10.56 -8.57
CA ILE A 34 3.86 9.35 -7.92
C ILE A 34 4.41 8.13 -8.66
N LYS A 35 5.18 7.30 -7.93
CA LYS A 35 5.74 6.04 -8.44
C LYS A 35 4.87 4.86 -8.02
N ARG A 36 4.75 3.90 -8.93
CA ARG A 36 4.01 2.64 -8.74
C ARG A 36 4.92 1.47 -9.09
N VAL A 37 4.97 0.45 -8.22
CA VAL A 37 5.83 -0.72 -8.41
C VAL A 37 5.06 -1.98 -8.01
N GLU A 38 4.95 -2.94 -8.93
CA GLU A 38 4.37 -4.25 -8.64
C GLU A 38 5.26 -5.05 -7.68
N TYR A 39 4.63 -5.77 -6.76
CA TYR A 39 5.32 -6.70 -5.88
C TYR A 39 4.55 -8.01 -5.75
N ASP A 40 5.27 -9.05 -5.30
CA ASP A 40 4.68 -10.36 -5.08
C ASP A 40 3.86 -10.39 -3.78
N ILE A 41 2.53 -10.30 -3.93
CA ILE A 41 1.59 -10.38 -2.81
C ILE A 41 1.74 -11.69 -2.03
N ASN A 42 2.00 -12.81 -2.72
CA ASN A 42 2.01 -14.12 -2.07
C ASN A 42 3.17 -14.24 -1.07
N LYS A 43 4.35 -13.68 -1.38
CA LYS A 43 5.46 -13.58 -0.42
C LYS A 43 5.10 -12.79 0.84
N THR A 44 4.25 -11.77 0.72
CA THR A 44 3.76 -11.02 1.88
C THR A 44 2.73 -11.82 2.66
N VAL A 45 1.84 -12.54 1.98
CA VAL A 45 0.84 -13.42 2.59
C VAL A 45 1.51 -14.54 3.41
N GLU A 46 2.57 -15.16 2.89
CA GLU A 46 3.37 -16.16 3.62
C GLU A 46 3.96 -15.61 4.93
N LYS A 47 4.46 -14.38 4.90
CA LYS A 47 4.96 -13.69 6.10
C LYS A 47 3.84 -13.38 7.09
N ILE A 48 2.64 -13.04 6.62
CA ILE A 48 1.48 -12.81 7.49
C ILE A 48 1.03 -14.11 8.16
N HIS A 49 1.00 -15.23 7.42
CA HIS A 49 0.67 -16.54 7.99
C HIS A 49 1.64 -16.94 9.11
N SER A 50 2.94 -16.67 8.93
CA SER A 50 3.98 -16.97 9.93
C SER A 50 4.06 -15.97 11.10
N ALA A 51 3.34 -14.84 11.03
CA ALA A 51 3.30 -13.87 12.11
C ALA A 51 2.56 -14.42 13.36
N ARG A 52 2.99 -14.00 14.54
CA ARG A 52 2.32 -14.28 15.82
C ARG A 52 1.14 -13.33 16.05
N LEU A 53 0.14 -13.45 15.19
CA LEU A 53 -1.11 -12.68 15.22
C LEU A 53 -2.29 -13.64 15.24
N ASP A 54 -3.42 -13.19 15.77
CA ASP A 54 -4.68 -13.94 15.71
C ASP A 54 -5.13 -14.15 14.26
N ASP A 55 -5.76 -15.29 13.98
CA ASP A 55 -6.16 -15.67 12.63
C ASP A 55 -7.14 -14.68 12.00
N TYR A 56 -8.02 -14.07 12.81
CA TYR A 56 -8.91 -13.00 12.35
C TYR A 56 -8.13 -11.81 11.78
N ILE A 57 -7.06 -11.38 12.46
CA ILE A 57 -6.22 -10.26 12.03
C ILE A 57 -5.44 -10.65 10.76
N LYS A 58 -4.89 -11.87 10.70
CA LYS A 58 -4.20 -12.37 9.51
C LYS A 58 -5.12 -12.37 8.30
N ASN A 59 -6.32 -12.91 8.43
CA ASN A 59 -7.30 -12.97 7.36
C ASN A 59 -7.70 -11.58 6.87
N SER A 60 -7.90 -10.64 7.80
CA SER A 60 -8.21 -9.24 7.47
C SER A 60 -7.08 -8.56 6.69
N LEU A 61 -5.82 -8.71 7.13
CA LEU A 61 -4.66 -8.17 6.42
C LEU A 61 -4.51 -8.76 5.01
N ILE A 62 -4.70 -10.08 4.87
CA ILE A 62 -4.61 -10.79 3.58
C ILE A 62 -5.72 -10.33 2.64
N HIS A 63 -6.94 -10.13 3.14
CA HIS A 63 -8.06 -9.65 2.35
C HIS A 63 -7.81 -8.23 1.82
N VAL A 64 -7.38 -7.30 2.69
CA VAL A 64 -7.02 -5.95 2.27
C VAL A 64 -5.90 -5.98 1.23
N LEU A 65 -4.88 -6.82 1.41
CA LEU A 65 -3.78 -6.98 0.44
C LEU A 65 -4.25 -7.46 -0.94
N ARG A 66 -5.28 -8.30 -1.02
CA ARG A 66 -5.78 -8.90 -2.27
C ARG A 66 -6.85 -8.05 -2.95
N TYR A 67 -7.66 -7.32 -2.18
CA TYR A 67 -8.87 -6.69 -2.69
C TYR A 67 -8.97 -5.19 -2.41
N GLY A 68 -8.06 -4.63 -1.60
CA GLY A 68 -7.98 -3.19 -1.35
C GLY A 68 -9.06 -2.63 -0.42
N ASN A 69 -9.91 -3.48 0.17
CA ASN A 69 -10.95 -3.07 1.11
C ASN A 69 -10.95 -3.96 2.37
N PRO A 70 -11.55 -3.50 3.48
CA PRO A 70 -11.75 -4.33 4.68
C PRO A 70 -12.68 -5.53 4.41
N LEU A 71 -12.50 -6.61 5.19
CA LEU A 71 -13.43 -7.75 5.27
C LEU A 71 -14.83 -7.32 5.75
#